data_AF-R6XMW5-F1
#
_entry.id   AF-R6XMW5-F1
#
_cell.length_a   1.000
_cell.length_b   1.000
_cell.length_c   1.000
_cell.angle_alpha   90.00
_cell.angle_beta   90.00
_cell.angle_gamma   90.00
#
_symmetry.space_group_name_H-M   'P 1'
#
loop_
_entity.id
_entity.type
_entity.pdbx_description
1 polymer ?
#
loop_
_entity_poly.entity_id
_entity_poly.type
_entity_poly.pdbx_seq_one_letter_code
_entity_poly.pdbx_strand_id
1 'polypeptide(L)'
;MLVLQSLFPGAQDIIDKLFPSGWQPFLVQFIAMLVLVAAFFILLFKPVRKIITTRQDHIEANIKEAEEKRLSANEYLSKSQEEIKVAKIKAQDIIVEAQKTAENEKNKIINATKEEVRNLKIAADKDIEESRRRAKDDIKREIIDVAFQASEKILQREINEDDNEKVLNNFIDSLNEEEK
;
A
#
# COMPACT_ATOMS: atom_id res chain seq x y z
N MET A 1 -51.16 76.89 -57.60
CA MET A 1 -52.27 77.15 -58.56
C MET A 1 -51.89 78.39 -59.37
N LEU A 2 -50.95 78.34 -60.31
CA LEU A 2 -51.34 78.45 -61.74
C LEU A 2 -50.21 78.21 -62.76
N VAL A 3 -48.99 77.81 -62.38
CA VAL A 3 -47.87 77.68 -63.36
C VAL A 3 -47.56 76.22 -63.75
N LEU A 4 -48.08 75.22 -63.04
CA LEU A 4 -47.80 73.80 -63.30
C LEU A 4 -48.89 73.06 -64.09
N GLN A 5 -49.84 73.77 -64.70
CA GLN A 5 -51.04 73.17 -65.33
C GLN A 5 -51.02 73.21 -66.87
N SER A 6 -50.01 73.83 -67.50
CA SER A 6 -49.94 74.00 -68.97
C SER A 6 -48.95 73.07 -69.69
N LEU A 7 -48.23 72.18 -68.98
CA LEU A 7 -47.17 71.35 -69.60
C LEU A 7 -47.54 69.87 -69.80
N PHE A 8 -48.65 69.37 -69.26
CA PHE A 8 -49.13 68.00 -69.49
C PHE A 8 -50.67 67.88 -69.45
N PRO A 9 -51.38 68.34 -70.49
CA PRO A 9 -52.85 68.40 -70.50
C PRO A 9 -53.55 67.02 -70.59
N GLY A 10 -52.82 65.92 -70.83
CA GLY A 10 -53.37 64.55 -70.88
C GLY A 10 -52.99 63.65 -69.71
N ALA A 11 -52.15 64.10 -68.76
CA ALA A 11 -51.75 63.26 -67.63
C ALA A 11 -52.84 63.17 -66.56
N GLN A 12 -53.65 64.22 -66.39
CA GLN A 12 -54.71 64.27 -65.38
C GLN A 12 -55.89 63.34 -65.75
N ASP A 13 -56.34 63.33 -67.00
CA ASP A 13 -57.43 62.44 -67.46
C ASP A 13 -57.06 60.95 -67.39
N ILE A 14 -55.78 60.60 -67.61
CA ILE A 14 -55.29 59.23 -67.50
C ILE A 14 -55.19 58.81 -66.02
N ILE A 15 -54.78 59.72 -65.14
CA ILE A 15 -54.69 59.48 -63.70
C ILE A 15 -56.09 59.33 -63.08
N ASP A 16 -57.06 60.17 -63.48
CA ASP A 16 -58.43 60.11 -62.96
C ASP A 16 -59.22 58.89 -63.47
N LYS A 17 -58.91 58.40 -64.69
CA LYS A 17 -59.53 57.18 -65.26
C LYS A 17 -58.90 55.88 -64.74
N LEU A 18 -57.62 55.90 -64.35
CA LEU A 18 -56.98 54.76 -63.67
C LEU A 18 -57.26 54.73 -62.16
N PHE A 19 -57.46 55.88 -61.52
CA PHE A 19 -57.64 55.98 -60.07
C PHE A 19 -58.85 56.86 -59.71
N PRO A 20 -60.08 56.32 -59.78
CA PRO A 20 -61.34 57.05 -59.61
C PRO A 20 -61.52 57.73 -58.24
N SER A 21 -60.73 57.33 -57.23
CA SER A 21 -60.77 57.83 -55.84
C SER A 21 -59.61 58.77 -55.48
N GLY A 22 -58.80 59.20 -56.45
CA GLY A 22 -57.58 59.98 -56.22
C GLY A 22 -56.35 59.12 -55.87
N TRP A 23 -55.16 59.71 -55.97
CA TRP A 23 -53.87 59.05 -55.71
C TRP A 23 -53.49 58.97 -54.22
N GLN A 24 -54.21 59.69 -53.35
CA GLN A 24 -53.98 59.69 -51.90
C GLN A 24 -54.05 58.29 -51.25
N PRO A 25 -55.07 57.44 -51.49
CA PRO A 25 -55.13 56.10 -50.87
C PRO A 25 -53.96 55.19 -51.26
N PHE A 26 -53.46 55.29 -52.49
CA PHE A 26 -52.27 54.54 -52.93
C PHE A 26 -51.02 54.98 -52.17
N LEU A 27 -50.85 56.29 -51.95
CA LEU A 27 -49.70 56.82 -51.22
C LEU A 27 -49.74 56.42 -49.74
N VAL A 28 -50.91 56.47 -49.11
CA VAL A 28 -51.11 56.03 -47.72
C VAL A 28 -50.85 54.52 -47.60
N GLN A 29 -51.36 53.71 -48.53
CA GLN A 29 -51.11 52.27 -48.56
C GLN A 29 -49.63 51.95 -48.75
N PHE A 30 -48.93 52.69 -49.62
CA PHE A 30 -47.50 52.51 -49.86
C PHE A 30 -46.66 52.88 -48.65
N ILE A 31 -46.99 53.99 -47.98
CA ILE A 31 -46.35 54.41 -46.73
C ILE A 31 -46.62 53.37 -45.62
N ALA A 32 -47.87 52.90 -45.48
CA ALA A 32 -48.21 51.85 -44.52
C ALA A 32 -47.44 50.55 -44.78
N MET A 33 -47.27 50.16 -46.04
CA MET A 33 -46.46 49.00 -46.42
C MET A 33 -44.97 49.20 -46.07
N LEU A 34 -44.41 50.38 -46.34
CA LEU A 34 -43.03 50.69 -45.96
C LEU A 34 -42.82 50.67 -44.44
N VAL A 35 -43.76 51.23 -43.67
CA VAL A 35 -43.71 51.20 -42.20
C VAL A 35 -43.80 49.78 -41.68
N LEU A 36 -44.69 48.95 -42.24
CA LEU A 36 -44.79 47.53 -41.90
C LEU A 36 -43.48 46.79 -42.18
N VAL A 37 -42.91 46.96 -43.37
CA VAL A 37 -41.63 46.30 -43.75
C VAL A 37 -40.49 46.76 -42.85
N ALA A 38 -40.39 48.05 -42.55
CA ALA A 38 -39.38 48.59 -41.64
C ALA A 38 -39.53 48.03 -40.21
N ALA A 39 -40.77 47.96 -39.70
CA ALA A 39 -41.06 47.37 -38.39
C ALA A 39 -40.68 45.88 -38.34
N PHE A 40 -41.02 45.10 -39.37
CA PHE A 40 -40.62 43.69 -39.48
C PHE A 40 -39.11 43.52 -39.60
N PHE A 41 -38.43 44.35 -40.39
CA PHE A 41 -36.98 44.25 -40.54
C PHE A 41 -36.26 44.53 -39.22
N ILE A 42 -36.66 45.57 -38.49
CA ILE A 42 -36.07 45.92 -37.19
C ILE A 42 -36.39 44.85 -36.12
N LEU A 43 -37.62 44.35 -36.08
CA LEU A 43 -38.07 43.36 -35.10
C LEU A 43 -37.46 41.97 -35.36
N LEU A 44 -37.32 41.56 -36.62
CA LEU A 44 -36.96 40.19 -37.00
C LEU A 44 -35.45 39.99 -37.23
N PHE A 45 -34.72 41.05 -37.61
CA PHE A 45 -33.27 40.95 -37.82
C PHE A 45 -32.52 40.62 -36.52
N LYS A 46 -32.95 41.19 -35.39
CA LYS A 46 -32.37 40.91 -34.06
C LYS A 46 -32.51 39.43 -33.62
N PRO A 47 -33.71 38.82 -33.58
CA PRO A 47 -33.88 37.43 -33.16
C PRO A 47 -33.26 36.43 -34.13
N VAL A 48 -33.35 36.67 -35.46
CA VAL A 48 -32.77 35.75 -36.45
C VAL A 48 -31.26 35.70 -36.33
N ARG A 49 -30.58 36.86 -36.22
CA ARG A 49 -29.14 36.90 -36.03
C ARG A 49 -28.73 36.24 -34.71
N LYS A 50 -29.49 36.47 -33.63
CA LYS A 50 -29.25 35.86 -32.32
C LYS A 50 -29.32 34.33 -32.37
N ILE A 51 -30.29 33.75 -33.07
CA ILE A 51 -30.42 32.28 -33.19
C ILE A 51 -29.24 31.69 -33.96
N ILE A 52 -28.80 32.36 -35.03
CA ILE A 52 -27.65 31.90 -35.82
C ILE A 52 -26.36 31.96 -35.00
N THR A 53 -26.09 33.07 -34.31
CA THR A 53 -24.90 33.20 -33.47
C THR A 53 -24.94 32.22 -32.31
N THR A 54 -26.08 32.07 -31.63
CA THR A 54 -26.21 31.08 -30.55
C THR A 54 -25.95 29.66 -31.02
N ARG A 55 -26.42 29.28 -32.22
CA ARG A 55 -26.10 27.96 -32.79
C ARG A 55 -24.63 27.80 -33.13
N GLN A 56 -24.00 28.82 -33.70
CA GLN A 56 -22.56 28.82 -33.99
C GLN A 56 -21.75 28.68 -32.70
N ASP A 57 -22.04 29.50 -31.70
CA ASP A 57 -21.37 29.49 -30.40
C ASP A 57 -21.55 28.13 -29.69
N HIS A 58 -22.74 27.53 -29.75
CA HIS A 58 -22.96 26.20 -29.18
C HIS A 58 -22.15 25.11 -29.88
N ILE A 59 -22.05 25.15 -31.21
CA ILE A 59 -21.27 24.16 -31.96
C ILE A 59 -19.78 24.33 -31.65
N GLU A 60 -19.28 25.57 -31.63
CA GLU A 60 -17.89 25.87 -31.30
C GLU A 60 -17.57 25.45 -29.86
N ALA A 61 -18.45 25.77 -28.89
CA ALA A 61 -18.30 25.34 -27.51
C ALA A 61 -18.25 23.81 -27.38
N ASN A 62 -19.15 23.09 -28.07
CA ASN A 62 -19.18 21.63 -28.04
C ASN A 62 -17.91 21.01 -28.66
N ILE A 63 -17.41 21.58 -29.77
CA ILE A 63 -16.16 21.11 -30.40
C ILE A 63 -14.99 21.35 -29.45
N LYS A 64 -14.89 22.54 -28.86
CA LYS A 64 -13.83 22.88 -27.91
C LYS A 64 -13.88 21.98 -26.68
N GLU A 65 -15.06 21.74 -26.12
CA GLU A 65 -15.24 20.83 -24.99
C GLU A 65 -14.85 19.39 -25.35
N ALA A 66 -15.20 18.93 -26.56
CA ALA A 66 -14.81 17.60 -27.03
C ALA A 66 -13.29 17.48 -27.22
N GLU A 67 -12.63 18.52 -27.74
CA GLU A 67 -11.17 18.57 -27.86
C GLU A 67 -10.48 18.59 -26.50
N GLU A 68 -10.94 19.43 -25.56
CA GLU A 68 -10.43 19.48 -24.19
C GLU A 68 -10.59 18.14 -23.48
N LYS A 69 -11.78 17.53 -23.56
CA LYS A 69 -12.03 16.19 -23.00
C LYS A 69 -11.12 15.13 -23.61
N ARG A 70 -10.89 15.17 -24.92
CA ARG A 70 -9.98 14.24 -25.60
C ARG A 70 -8.53 14.45 -25.15
N LEU A 71 -8.09 15.70 -25.02
CA LEU A 71 -6.75 16.03 -24.53
C LEU A 71 -6.57 15.54 -23.09
N SER A 72 -7.49 15.89 -22.20
CA SER A 72 -7.46 15.43 -20.81
C SER A 72 -7.49 13.91 -20.71
N ALA A 73 -8.32 13.22 -21.50
CA ALA A 73 -8.36 11.76 -21.53
C ALA A 73 -7.01 11.16 -21.95
N ASN A 74 -6.36 11.71 -22.97
CA ASN A 74 -5.02 11.28 -23.40
C ASN A 74 -3.96 11.55 -22.31
N GLU A 75 -4.02 12.68 -21.63
CA GLU A 75 -3.14 12.98 -20.50
C GLU A 75 -3.34 12.01 -19.33
N TYR A 76 -4.59 11.71 -18.97
CA TYR A 76 -4.92 10.74 -17.93
C TYR A 76 -4.46 9.33 -18.30
N LEU A 77 -4.62 8.92 -19.57
CA LEU A 77 -4.10 7.64 -20.05
C LEU A 77 -2.58 7.58 -19.96
N SER A 78 -1.88 8.62 -20.39
CA SER A 78 -0.42 8.70 -20.30
C SER A 78 0.07 8.63 -18.84
N LYS A 79 -0.55 9.43 -17.95
CA LYS A 79 -0.24 9.39 -16.51
C LYS A 79 -0.52 8.02 -15.90
N SER A 80 -1.66 7.41 -16.21
CA SER A 80 -2.01 6.07 -15.71
C SER A 80 -1.03 5.00 -16.20
N GLN A 81 -0.61 5.06 -17.46
CA GLN A 81 0.42 4.16 -17.99
C GLN A 81 1.76 4.32 -17.26
N GLU A 82 2.15 5.56 -16.96
CA GLU A 82 3.37 5.85 -16.22
C GLU A 82 3.27 5.36 -14.77
N GLU A 83 2.16 5.61 -14.09
CA GLU A 83 1.89 5.10 -12.75
C GLU A 83 1.93 3.57 -12.70
N ILE A 84 1.39 2.88 -13.71
CA ILE A 84 1.46 1.41 -13.82
C ILE A 84 2.90 0.94 -13.98
N LYS A 85 3.73 1.63 -14.78
CA LYS A 85 5.15 1.28 -14.91
C LYS A 85 5.90 1.46 -13.59
N VAL A 86 5.70 2.60 -12.93
CA VAL A 86 6.30 2.89 -11.62
C VAL A 86 5.85 1.87 -10.57
N ALA A 87 4.56 1.52 -10.56
CA ALA A 87 4.02 0.50 -9.66
C ALA A 87 4.64 -0.88 -9.91
N LYS A 88 4.86 -1.27 -11.16
CA LYS A 88 5.55 -2.52 -11.51
C LYS A 88 7.01 -2.54 -11.05
N ILE A 89 7.73 -1.44 -11.23
CA ILE A 89 9.12 -1.30 -10.76
C ILE A 89 9.15 -1.43 -9.23
N LYS A 90 8.32 -0.67 -8.51
CA LYS A 90 8.22 -0.76 -7.06
C LYS A 90 7.86 -2.16 -6.58
N ALA A 91 6.91 -2.84 -7.23
CA ALA A 91 6.54 -4.21 -6.89
C ALA A 91 7.73 -5.16 -7.06
N GLN A 92 8.50 -5.02 -8.15
CA GLN A 92 9.71 -5.81 -8.37
C GLN A 92 10.78 -5.54 -7.32
N ASP A 93 10.98 -4.27 -6.94
CA ASP A 93 11.93 -3.87 -5.89
C ASP A 93 11.54 -4.47 -4.54
N ILE A 94 10.24 -4.42 -4.17
CA ILE A 94 9.73 -5.04 -2.94
C ILE A 94 10.00 -6.54 -2.94
N ILE A 95 9.81 -7.23 -4.07
CA ILE A 95 10.10 -8.67 -4.18
C ILE A 95 11.58 -8.95 -3.97
N VAL A 96 12.47 -8.16 -4.60
CA VAL A 96 13.92 -8.34 -4.46
C VAL A 96 14.36 -8.06 -3.01
N GLU A 97 13.84 -7.00 -2.39
CA GLU A 97 14.14 -6.66 -1.00
C GLU A 97 13.63 -7.74 -0.03
N ALA A 98 12.42 -8.26 -0.26
CA ALA A 98 11.86 -9.36 0.52
C ALA A 98 12.71 -10.63 0.39
N GLN A 99 13.16 -10.99 -0.83
CA GLN A 99 14.06 -12.12 -1.06
C GLN A 99 15.39 -11.94 -0.33
N LYS A 100 16.00 -10.76 -0.44
CA LYS A 100 17.26 -10.44 0.26
C LYS A 100 17.10 -10.52 1.78
N THR A 101 16.00 -10.00 2.31
CA THR A 101 15.69 -10.04 3.75
C THR A 101 15.48 -11.47 4.21
N ALA A 102 14.71 -12.26 3.45
CA ALA A 102 14.48 -13.67 3.74
C ALA A 102 15.79 -14.49 3.72
N GLU A 103 16.68 -14.23 2.77
CA GLU A 103 17.99 -14.89 2.71
C GLU A 103 18.87 -14.50 3.90
N ASN A 104 18.89 -13.22 4.29
CA ASN A 104 19.63 -12.76 5.45
C ASN A 104 19.10 -13.38 6.74
N GLU A 105 17.77 -13.39 6.94
CA GLU A 105 17.14 -14.03 8.10
C GLU A 105 17.39 -15.53 8.13
N LYS A 106 17.29 -16.22 6.98
CA LYS A 106 17.66 -17.63 6.86
C LYS A 106 19.10 -17.87 7.32
N ASN A 107 20.04 -17.05 6.86
CA ASN A 107 21.44 -17.18 7.23
C ASN A 107 21.67 -16.90 8.72
N LYS A 108 21.00 -15.90 9.30
CA LYS A 108 21.03 -15.63 10.74
C LYS A 108 20.50 -16.81 11.55
N ILE A 109 19.35 -17.36 11.17
CA ILE A 109 18.74 -18.52 11.85
C ILE A 109 19.71 -19.70 11.78
N ILE A 110 20.25 -20.03 10.60
CA ILE A 110 21.19 -21.15 10.44
C ILE A 110 22.44 -20.94 11.31
N ASN A 111 22.98 -19.73 11.37
CA ASN A 111 24.16 -19.44 12.18
C ASN A 111 23.86 -19.52 13.67
N ALA A 112 22.75 -18.96 14.12
CA ALA A 112 22.29 -19.04 15.51
C ALA A 112 22.05 -20.50 15.93
N THR A 113 21.36 -21.29 15.10
CA THR A 113 21.14 -22.72 15.36
C THR A 113 22.46 -23.50 15.39
N LYS A 114 23.41 -23.21 14.51
CA LYS A 114 24.74 -23.86 14.57
C LYS A 114 25.47 -23.54 15.86
N GLU A 115 25.40 -22.29 16.31
CA GLU A 115 26.01 -21.88 17.58
C GLU A 115 25.33 -22.56 18.77
N GLU A 116 24.00 -22.59 18.78
CA GLU A 116 23.20 -23.27 19.82
C GLU A 116 23.50 -24.77 19.87
N VAL A 117 23.53 -25.46 18.73
CA VAL A 117 23.90 -26.87 18.64
C VAL A 117 25.31 -27.12 19.15
N ARG A 118 26.26 -26.23 18.84
CA ARG A 118 27.63 -26.32 19.36
C ARG A 118 27.65 -26.18 20.88
N ASN A 119 26.93 -25.20 21.42
CA ASN A 119 26.85 -24.95 22.86
C ASN A 119 26.16 -26.12 23.58
N LEU A 120 25.10 -26.67 23.00
CA LEU A 120 24.40 -27.86 23.49
C LEU A 120 25.35 -29.06 23.53
N LYS A 121 26.16 -29.27 22.49
CA LYS A 121 27.13 -30.35 22.45
C LYS A 121 28.19 -30.20 23.55
N ILE A 122 28.72 -28.99 23.74
CA ILE A 122 29.69 -28.72 24.82
C ILE A 122 29.06 -28.97 26.20
N ALA A 123 27.81 -28.54 26.41
CA ALA A 123 27.08 -28.80 27.65
C ALA A 123 26.86 -30.30 27.87
N ALA A 124 26.43 -31.03 26.84
CA ALA A 124 26.23 -32.48 26.91
C ALA A 124 27.54 -33.23 27.21
N ASP A 125 28.65 -32.85 26.56
CA ASP A 125 29.97 -33.45 26.81
C ASP A 125 30.40 -33.21 28.27
N LYS A 126 30.17 -32.01 28.80
CA LYS A 126 30.43 -31.67 30.20
C LYS A 126 29.55 -32.47 31.17
N ASP A 127 28.26 -32.59 30.89
CA ASP A 127 27.32 -33.36 31.71
C ASP A 127 27.67 -34.86 31.71
N ILE A 128 28.12 -35.40 30.57
CA ILE A 128 28.62 -36.78 30.46
C ILE A 128 29.87 -36.96 31.33
N GLU A 129 30.81 -36.02 31.27
CA GLU A 129 32.03 -36.07 32.08
C GLU A 129 31.72 -36.03 33.58
N GLU A 130 30.82 -35.13 34.00
CA GLU A 130 30.39 -35.02 35.39
C GLU A 130 29.64 -36.26 35.86
N SER A 131 28.76 -36.81 35.02
CA SER A 131 28.03 -38.06 35.31
C SER A 131 28.97 -39.25 35.42
N ARG A 132 30.00 -39.32 34.58
CA ARG A 132 31.05 -40.33 34.66
C ARG A 132 31.86 -40.21 35.94
N ARG A 133 32.15 -38.99 36.38
CA ARG A 133 32.82 -38.74 37.67
C ARG A 133 31.96 -39.22 38.84
N ARG A 134 30.68 -38.82 38.86
CA ARG A 134 29.70 -39.28 39.87
C ARG A 134 29.59 -40.80 39.92
N ALA A 135 29.42 -41.46 38.78
CA ALA A 135 29.35 -42.92 38.71
C ALA A 135 30.61 -43.60 39.25
N LYS A 136 31.81 -43.05 38.98
CA LYS A 136 33.06 -43.56 39.57
C LYS A 136 33.12 -43.38 41.09
N ASP A 137 32.66 -42.24 41.59
CA ASP A 137 32.63 -41.97 43.03
C ASP A 137 31.62 -42.87 43.75
N ASP A 138 30.46 -43.12 43.14
CA ASP A 138 29.45 -44.04 43.67
C ASP A 138 29.95 -45.49 43.67
N ILE A 139 30.61 -45.95 42.59
CA ILE A 139 31.25 -47.27 42.56
C ILE A 139 32.31 -47.41 43.67
N LYS A 140 33.12 -46.37 43.91
CA LYS A 140 34.11 -46.41 45.00
C LYS A 140 33.44 -46.55 46.36
N ARG A 141 32.33 -45.84 46.61
CA ARG A 141 31.57 -45.96 47.86
C ARG A 141 31.02 -47.38 48.04
N GLU A 142 30.45 -47.95 46.98
CA GLU A 142 29.93 -49.33 47.01
C GLU A 142 31.04 -50.35 47.29
N ILE A 143 32.22 -50.20 46.68
CA ILE A 143 33.37 -51.06 46.95
C ILE A 143 33.83 -50.94 48.41
N ILE A 144 33.85 -49.71 48.95
CA ILE A 144 34.20 -49.48 50.35
C ILE A 144 33.19 -50.17 51.28
N ASP A 145 31.90 -50.04 51.01
CA ASP A 145 30.84 -50.68 51.81
C ASP A 145 30.96 -52.22 51.79
N VAL A 146 31.15 -52.80 50.59
CA VAL A 146 31.38 -54.25 50.46
C VAL A 146 32.65 -54.70 51.17
N ALA A 147 33.74 -53.93 51.09
CA ALA A 147 34.99 -54.23 51.79
C ALA A 147 34.84 -54.15 53.31
N PHE A 148 34.07 -53.17 53.84
CA PHE A 148 33.73 -53.10 55.25
C PHE A 148 32.89 -54.30 55.69
N GLN A 149 31.83 -54.66 54.95
CA GLN A 149 31.01 -55.84 55.25
C GLN A 149 31.83 -57.14 55.22
N ALA A 150 32.74 -57.29 54.26
CA ALA A 150 33.64 -58.45 54.19
C ALA A 150 34.61 -58.48 55.36
N SER A 151 35.16 -57.32 55.73
CA SER A 151 36.07 -57.19 56.87
C SER A 151 35.37 -57.51 58.19
N GLU A 152 34.15 -57.00 58.40
CA GLU A 152 33.31 -57.30 59.57
C GLU A 152 33.07 -58.82 59.70
N LYS A 153 32.77 -59.49 58.58
CA LYS A 153 32.50 -60.93 58.56
C LYS A 153 33.76 -61.79 58.79
N ILE A 154 34.93 -61.32 58.35
CA ILE A 154 36.22 -61.97 58.66
C ILE A 154 36.56 -61.76 60.14
N LEU A 155 36.45 -60.53 60.65
CA LEU A 155 36.70 -60.22 62.06
C LEU A 155 35.82 -61.06 62.99
N GLN A 156 34.52 -61.19 62.70
CA GLN A 156 33.60 -62.05 63.45
C GLN A 156 34.00 -63.54 63.44
N ARG A 157 34.73 -63.99 62.42
CA ARG A 157 35.16 -65.39 62.30
C ARG A 157 36.55 -65.65 62.90
N GLU A 158 37.42 -64.65 62.92
CA GLU A 158 38.79 -64.75 63.44
C GLU A 158 38.93 -64.35 64.91
N ILE A 159 37.96 -63.63 65.51
CA ILE A 159 37.99 -63.33 66.95
C ILE A 159 37.93 -64.64 67.75
N ASN A 160 39.08 -64.99 68.32
CA ASN A 160 39.26 -66.00 69.35
C ASN A 160 39.55 -65.30 70.69
N GLU A 161 39.36 -65.99 71.83
CA GLU A 161 39.53 -65.40 73.18
C GLU A 161 40.91 -64.70 73.36
N ASP A 162 41.97 -65.20 72.70
CA ASP A 162 43.33 -64.64 72.76
C ASP A 162 43.49 -63.28 72.03
N ASP A 163 42.71 -62.99 70.99
CA ASP A 163 42.82 -61.73 70.25
C ASP A 163 42.15 -60.56 70.97
N ASN A 164 41.10 -60.84 71.75
CA ASN A 164 40.48 -59.85 72.63
C ASN A 164 41.45 -59.35 73.71
N GLU A 165 42.32 -60.22 74.24
CA GLU A 165 43.31 -59.84 75.25
C GLU A 165 44.43 -58.98 74.65
N LYS A 166 44.85 -59.26 73.41
CA LYS A 166 45.81 -58.41 72.67
C LYS A 166 45.26 -57.05 72.29
N VAL A 167 44.00 -56.97 71.85
CA VAL A 167 43.36 -55.68 71.52
C VAL A 167 43.17 -54.85 72.80
N LEU A 168 42.80 -55.48 73.92
CA LEU A 168 42.70 -54.81 75.22
C LEU A 168 44.06 -54.29 75.70
N ASN A 169 45.12 -55.10 75.59
CA ASN A 169 46.48 -54.70 75.98
C ASN A 169 47.01 -53.58 75.07
N ASN A 170 46.81 -53.65 73.76
CA ASN A 170 47.19 -52.57 72.84
C ASN A 170 46.42 -51.27 73.09
N PHE A 171 45.14 -51.36 73.47
CA PHE A 171 44.34 -50.18 73.84
C PHE A 171 44.84 -49.54 75.14
N ILE A 172 45.16 -50.36 76.16
CA ILE A 172 45.76 -49.89 77.42
C ILE A 172 47.15 -49.27 77.19
N ASP A 173 47.97 -49.85 76.32
CA ASP A 173 49.28 -49.31 75.97
C ASP A 173 49.17 -47.98 75.19
N SER A 174 48.23 -47.86 74.25
CA SER A 174 47.99 -46.58 73.54
C SER A 174 47.49 -45.46 74.46
N LEU A 175 46.77 -45.78 75.54
CA LEU A 175 46.40 -44.80 76.57
C LEU A 175 47.58 -44.41 77.48
N ASN A 176 48.53 -45.32 77.69
CA ASN A 176 49.75 -45.04 78.45
C ASN A 176 50.80 -44.26 77.63
N GLU A 177 50.77 -44.35 76.30
CA GLU A 177 51.65 -43.56 75.41
C GLU A 177 51.19 -42.10 75.22
N GLU A 178 49.90 -41.79 75.40
CA GLU A 178 49.38 -40.41 75.34
C GLU A 178 49.57 -39.60 76.64
N GLU A 179 49.97 -40.23 77.76
CA GLU A 179 50.22 -39.55 79.06
C GLU A 179 51.72 -39.25 79.36
N LYS A 180 52.60 -39.27 78.36
CA LYS A 180 53.99 -38.76 78.46
C LYS A 180 54.25 -37.57 77.55
#